data_AF-A0A2J5PKX7-F1
#
_entry.id   AF-A0A2J5PKX7-F1
#
_cell.length_a   1.000
_cell.length_b   1.000
_cell.length_c   1.000
_cell.angle_alpha   90.00
_cell.angle_beta   90.00
_cell.angle_gamma   90.00
#
_symmetry.space_group_name_H-M   'P 1'
#
loop_
_entity.id
_entity.type
_entity.pdbx_description
1 polymer ?
#
loop_
_entity_poly.entity_id
_entity_poly.type
_entity_poly.pdbx_seq_one_letter_code
_entity_poly.pdbx_strand_id
1 'polypeptide(L)' 'SYAPPLVMMAAVEGDALDPQVETRYREALSGPAPCPEIARIDRFAFYERAQKAFAIVITGERAKYGNILLKKGVTP' A
#
# COMPACT_ATOMS: atom_id res chain seq x y z
N SER A 1 -19.61 -0.96 -1.60
CA SER A 1 -18.73 -0.09 -0.81
C SER A 1 -17.42 0.09 -1.57
N TYR A 2 -17.03 1.32 -1.88
CA TYR A 2 -15.77 1.60 -2.57
C TYR A 2 -14.61 1.43 -1.59
N ALA A 3 -13.73 0.47 -1.84
CA ALA A 3 -12.54 0.27 -1.02
C ALA A 3 -11.41 1.17 -1.55
N PRO A 4 -10.63 1.85 -0.70
CA PRO A 4 -9.51 2.68 -1.12
C PRO A 4 -8.59 1.92 -2.07
N PRO A 5 -8.14 2.55 -3.18
CA PRO A 5 -7.39 1.86 -4.22
C PRO A 5 -5.93 1.58 -3.83
N LEU A 6 -5.40 2.33 -2.86
CA LEU A 6 -4.05 2.21 -2.33
C LEU A 6 -4.12 1.94 -0.83
N VAL A 7 -3.51 0.85 -0.38
CA VAL A 7 -3.50 0.48 1.04
C VAL A 7 -2.13 -0.03 1.47
N MET A 8 -1.63 0.49 2.58
CA MET A 8 -0.41 0.02 3.25
C MET A 8 -0.74 -0.49 4.65
N MET A 9 0.22 -1.18 5.27
CA MET A 9 0.09 -1.60 6.67
C MET A 9 0.45 -0.44 7.62
N ALA A 10 -0.30 -0.29 8.70
CA ALA A 10 0.04 0.57 9.82
C ALA A 10 1.20 -0.03 10.62
N ALA A 11 2.05 0.82 11.21
CA ALA A 11 3.03 0.33 12.17
C ALA A 11 2.32 -0.27 13.40
N VAL A 12 2.85 -1.36 13.92
CA VAL A 12 2.41 -1.88 15.22
C VAL A 12 3.01 -1.04 16.34
N GLU A 13 2.46 -1.17 17.54
CA GLU A 13 2.99 -0.53 18.73
C GLU A 13 4.49 -0.83 18.92
N GLY A 14 5.28 0.22 19.15
CA GLY A 14 6.73 0.13 19.31
C GLY A 14 7.55 0.26 18.03
N ASP A 15 6.93 0.22 16.84
CA ASP A 15 7.62 0.45 15.57
C ASP A 15 7.33 1.86 15.01
N ALA A 16 8.30 2.41 14.29
CA ALA A 16 8.17 3.67 13.56
C ALA A 16 8.20 3.44 12.04
N LEU A 17 7.40 4.20 11.31
CA LEU A 17 7.39 4.17 9.85
C LEU A 17 8.55 4.98 9.29
N ASP A 18 9.21 4.46 8.26
CA ASP A 18 10.11 5.27 7.45
C ASP A 18 9.28 6.14 6.49
N PRO A 19 9.24 7.47 6.67
CA PRO A 19 8.45 8.36 5.81
C PRO A 19 8.93 8.33 4.36
N GLN A 20 10.20 7.99 4.10
CA GLN A 20 10.74 7.93 2.74
C GLN A 20 10.09 6.83 1.90
N VAL A 21 9.57 5.77 2.51
CA VAL A 21 8.86 4.70 1.78
C VAL A 21 7.59 5.25 1.14
N GLU A 22 6.77 5.95 1.92
CA GLU A 22 5.52 6.50 1.43
C GLU A 22 5.76 7.61 0.40
N THR A 23 6.77 8.46 0.63
CA THR A 23 7.17 9.49 -0.35
C THR A 23 7.52 8.87 -1.70
N ARG A 24 8.39 7.84 -1.72
CA ARG A 24 8.79 7.13 -2.95
C ARG A 24 7.59 6.50 -3.67
N TYR A 25 6.64 5.94 -2.92
CA TYR A 25 5.41 5.40 -3.51
C TYR A 25 4.52 6.48 -4.08
N ARG A 26 4.35 7.60 -3.38
CA ARG A 26 3.58 8.74 -3.91
C ARG A 26 4.20 9.30 -5.17
N GLU A 27 5.51 9.44 -5.23
CA GLU A 27 6.22 9.87 -6.44
C GLU A 27 5.99 8.91 -7.61
N ALA A 28 6.16 7.60 -7.39
CA ALA A 28 5.97 6.60 -8.44
C ALA A 28 4.51 6.47 -8.92
N LEU A 29 3.54 6.74 -8.05
CA LEU A 29 2.10 6.66 -8.34
C LEU A 29 1.54 7.99 -8.86
N SER A 30 2.26 9.10 -8.70
CA SER A 30 1.86 10.41 -9.22
C SER A 30 2.15 10.45 -10.72
N GLY A 31 1.12 10.17 -11.51
CA GLY A 31 1.14 10.38 -12.96
C GLY A 31 0.65 11.79 -13.33
N PRO A 32 -0.12 11.94 -14.43
CA PRO A 32 -0.75 13.20 -14.80
C PRO A 32 -1.81 13.68 -13.79
N ALA A 33 -2.31 12.77 -12.95
CA ALA A 33 -3.30 13.04 -11.92
C ALA A 33 -2.68 12.90 -10.51
N PRO A 34 -3.21 13.61 -9.51
CA PRO A 34 -2.75 13.47 -8.13
C PRO A 34 -2.84 12.02 -7.63
N CYS A 35 -1.82 11.57 -6.90
CA CYS A 35 -1.86 10.27 -6.25
C CYS A 35 -3.00 10.21 -5.23
N PRO A 36 -3.89 9.19 -5.29
CA PRO A 36 -4.92 8.99 -4.28
C PRO A 36 -4.35 8.86 -2.87
N GLU A 37 -5.19 9.06 -1.86
CA GLU A 37 -4.78 8.83 -0.48
C GLU A 37 -4.42 7.35 -0.25
N ILE A 38 -3.31 7.13 0.43
CA ILE A 38 -2.84 5.80 0.83
C ILE A 38 -3.43 5.51 2.21
N ALA A 39 -4.43 4.63 2.26
CA ALA A 39 -5.03 4.22 3.53
C ALA A 39 -4.10 3.26 4.28
N ARG A 40 -4.17 3.27 5.61
CA ARG A 40 -3.43 2.34 6.47
C ARG A 40 -4.38 1.44 7.25
N ILE A 41 -4.07 0.15 7.29
CA ILE A 41 -4.84 -0.87 8.02
C ILE A 41 -3.92 -1.69 8.91
N ASP A 42 -4.49 -2.37 9.91
CA ASP A 42 -3.71 -3.23 10.80
C ASP A 42 -3.09 -4.41 10.03
N ARG A 43 -2.06 -5.04 10.62
CA ARG A 43 -1.31 -6.11 9.97
C ARG A 43 -2.17 -7.32 9.60
N PHE A 44 -3.14 -7.67 10.46
CA PHE A 44 -3.98 -8.85 10.23
C PHE A 44 -5.00 -8.58 9.12
N ALA A 45 -5.65 -7.40 9.11
CA ALA A 45 -6.50 -7.04 7.96
C ALA A 45 -5.69 -6.94 6.66
N PHE A 46 -4.43 -6.49 6.71
CA PHE A 46 -3.56 -6.50 5.53
C PHE A 46 -3.31 -7.92 5.03
N TYR A 47 -2.99 -8.87 5.92
CA TYR A 47 -2.79 -10.27 5.54
C TYR A 47 -4.07 -10.90 4.98
N GLU A 48 -5.23 -10.68 5.59
CA GLU A 48 -6.51 -11.17 5.08
C GLU A 48 -6.83 -10.63 3.69
N ARG A 49 -6.53 -9.35 3.43
CA ARG A 49 -6.75 -8.74 2.12
C ARG A 49 -5.72 -9.21 1.09
N ALA A 50 -4.47 -9.43 1.50
CA ALA A 50 -3.40 -9.97 0.64
C ALA A 50 -3.68 -11.41 0.20
N GLN A 51 -4.24 -12.26 1.09
CA GLN A 51 -4.64 -13.63 0.75
C GLN A 51 -5.72 -13.68 -0.35
N LYS A 52 -6.51 -12.62 -0.50
CA LYS A 52 -7.56 -12.47 -1.52
C LYS A 52 -7.07 -11.70 -2.75
N ALA A 53 -5.81 -11.28 -2.78
CA ALA A 53 -5.25 -10.55 -3.91
C ALA A 53 -5.12 -11.47 -5.14
N PHE A 54 -5.23 -10.88 -6.32
CA PHE A 54 -5.05 -11.61 -7.58
C PHE A 54 -3.62 -12.17 -7.72
N ALA A 55 -2.62 -11.40 -7.27
CA ALA A 55 -1.23 -11.80 -7.27
C ALA A 55 -0.49 -11.09 -6.13
N ILE A 56 0.61 -11.70 -5.68
CA ILE A 56 1.55 -11.13 -4.71
C ILE A 56 2.92 -11.08 -5.39
N VAL A 57 3.53 -9.89 -5.45
CA VAL A 57 4.89 -9.70 -5.96
C VAL A 57 5.81 -9.48 -4.78
N ILE A 58 6.72 -10.42 -4.54
CA ILE A 58 7.76 -10.28 -3.53
C ILE A 58 8.93 -9.55 -4.17
N THR A 59 9.22 -8.35 -3.68
CA THR A 59 10.31 -7.50 -4.18
C THR A 59 11.57 -7.64 -3.32
N GLY A 60 12.66 -6.98 -3.73
CA GLY A 60 13.87 -6.81 -2.93
C GLY A 60 13.81 -5.65 -1.94
N GLU A 61 12.62 -5.07 -1.66
CA GLU A 61 12.47 -4.00 -0.69
C GLU A 61 12.86 -4.48 0.71
N ARG A 62 13.66 -3.68 1.41
CA ARG A 62 14.19 -4.02 2.74
C ARG A 62 13.58 -3.17 3.86
N ALA A 63 12.92 -2.07 3.51
CA ALA A 63 12.22 -1.25 4.48
C ALA A 63 11.03 -2.00 5.09
N LYS A 64 10.89 -1.93 6.42
CA LYS A 64 9.68 -2.40 7.10
C LYS A 64 8.48 -1.59 6.60
N TYR A 65 7.32 -2.23 6.52
CA TYR A 65 6.07 -1.61 6.06
C TYR A 65 6.12 -1.09 4.61
N GLY A 66 7.08 -1.56 3.80
CA GLY A 66 7.14 -1.37 2.35
C GLY A 66 6.15 -2.24 1.56
N ASN A 67 5.04 -2.64 2.18
CA ASN A 67 4.00 -3.40 1.50
C ASN A 67 2.88 -2.45 1.07
N ILE A 68 2.44 -2.60 -0.18
CA ILE A 68 1.34 -1.83 -0.75
C ILE A 68 0.40 -2.75 -1.52
N LEU A 69 -0.91 -2.53 -1.35
CA LEU A 69 -1.96 -3.18 -2.12
C LEU A 69 -2.53 -2.19 -3.13
N LEU A 70 -2.60 -2.63 -4.38
CA LEU A 70 -3.16 -1.86 -5.49
C LEU A 70 -4.49 -2.49 -5.92
N LYS A 71 -5.56 -1.69 -5.95
CA LYS A 71 -6.83 -2.08 -6.55
C LYS A 71 -6.94 -1.44 -7.93
N LYS A 72 -6.90 -2.27 -8.97
CA LYS A 72 -7.09 -1.82 -10.35
C LYS A 72 -8.51 -1.25 -10.53
N GLY A 73 -8.60 -0.08 -11.16
CA GLY A 73 -9.85 0.53 -11.61
C GLY A 73 -10.35 -0.06 -12.94
N VAL A 74 -11.36 0.59 -13.52
CA VAL A 74 -11.81 0.28 -14.89
C VAL A 74 -10.81 0.91 -15.86
N THR A 75 -10.37 0.15 -16.87
CA THR A 75 -9.55 0.69 -17.97
C THR A 75 -10.48 1.50 -18.89
N PRO A 76 -10.20 2.79 -19.15
CA PRO A 76 -11.01 3.61 -20.04
C PRO A 76 -11.00 3.11 -21.48
#